data_AF-A0A4P9THA4-F1
#
_entry.id   AF-A0A4P9THA4-F1
#
_cell.length_a   1.000
_cell.length_b   1.000
_cell.length_c   1.000
_cell.angle_alpha   90.00
_cell.angle_beta   90.00
_cell.angle_gamma   90.00
#
_symmetry.space_group_name_H-M   'P 1'
#
loop_
_entity.id
_entity.type
_entity.pdbx_description
1 polymer ?
#
loop_
_entity_poly.entity_id
_entity_poly.type
_entity_poly.pdbx_seq_one_letter_code
_entity_poly.pdbx_strand_id
1 'polypeptide(L)'
;MGRLSSVLLKGLGALVLVIVVLSVVGTIVGIALSVIAAVLSLVLTLAVLSVLALAAVGLLSLFGSDSSAGNSSDTPTENRPDPEERVRSRYVDGNLDDEAFERELERVLDTEDRSTRPDVDGSRTRGPASERDRLRDR
;
A
#
# COMPACT_ATOMS: atom_id res chain seq x y z
N MET A 1 61.11 8.60 48.15
CA MET A 1 60.52 8.68 46.78
C MET A 1 59.08 8.16 46.67
N GLY A 2 58.51 7.43 47.64
CA GLY A 2 57.15 6.84 47.51
C GLY A 2 55.93 7.78 47.62
N ARG A 3 56.08 8.98 48.19
CA ARG A 3 54.95 9.92 48.39
C ARG A 3 54.43 10.48 47.05
N LEU A 4 55.33 10.80 46.13
CA LEU A 4 55.00 11.31 44.79
C LEU A 4 54.26 10.26 43.96
N SER A 5 54.71 9.00 44.00
CA SER A 5 54.06 7.88 43.29
C SER A 5 52.64 7.63 43.79
N SER A 6 52.39 7.73 45.10
CA SER A 6 51.02 7.58 45.64
C SER A 6 50.08 8.70 45.23
N VAL A 7 50.57 9.94 45.14
CA VAL A 7 49.77 11.09 44.69
C VAL A 7 49.47 10.99 43.20
N LEU A 8 50.46 10.59 42.38
CA LEU A 8 50.24 10.32 40.95
C LEU A 8 49.22 9.19 40.73
N LEU A 9 49.32 8.09 41.48
CA LEU A 9 48.41 6.95 41.33
C LEU A 9 46.97 7.32 41.72
N LYS A 10 46.79 8.08 42.81
CA LYS A 10 45.48 8.59 43.22
C LYS A 10 44.92 9.60 42.24
N GLY A 11 45.76 10.50 41.72
CA GLY A 11 45.36 11.48 40.71
C GLY A 11 44.93 10.81 39.41
N LEU A 12 45.69 9.82 38.94
CA LEU A 12 45.34 9.04 37.75
C LEU A 12 44.05 8.23 37.97
N GLY A 13 43.88 7.61 39.15
CA GLY A 13 42.65 6.91 39.48
C GLY A 13 41.42 7.82 39.50
N ALA A 14 41.54 9.02 40.08
CA ALA A 14 40.48 10.02 40.07
C ALA A 14 40.16 10.50 38.65
N LEU A 15 41.19 10.72 37.81
CA LEU A 15 41.01 11.10 36.41
C LEU A 15 40.25 10.02 35.63
N VAL A 16 40.66 8.76 35.76
CA VAL A 16 39.99 7.63 35.10
C VAL A 16 38.54 7.54 35.55
N LEU A 17 38.27 7.70 36.85
CA LEU A 17 36.91 7.69 37.38
C LEU A 17 36.05 8.82 36.78
N VAL A 18 36.60 10.04 36.68
CA VAL A 18 35.89 11.16 36.04
C VAL A 18 35.61 10.86 34.57
N ILE A 19 36.57 10.30 33.83
CA ILE A 19 36.38 9.93 32.42
C ILE A 19 35.29 8.87 32.28
N VAL A 20 35.28 7.85 33.14
CA VAL A 20 34.25 6.80 33.14
C VAL A 20 32.88 7.40 33.41
N VAL A 21 32.74 8.24 34.43
CA VAL A 21 31.47 8.92 34.75
C VAL A 21 31.02 9.78 33.58
N LEU A 22 31.93 10.58 33.00
CA LEU A 22 31.61 11.45 31.86
C LEU A 22 31.19 10.64 30.63
N SER A 23 31.81 9.48 30.39
CA SER A 23 31.46 8.56 29.32
C SER A 23 30.06 7.98 29.50
N VAL A 24 29.71 7.57 30.73
CA VAL A 24 28.36 7.07 31.05
C VAL A 24 27.32 8.18 30.86
N VAL A 25 27.58 9.38 31.35
CA VAL A 25 26.67 10.52 31.16
C VAL A 25 26.53 10.85 29.67
N GLY A 26 27.66 10.88 28.95
CA GLY A 26 27.69 11.17 27.51
C GLY A 26 26.93 10.12 26.69
N THR A 27 27.02 8.85 27.04
CA THR A 27 26.27 7.78 26.36
C THR A 27 24.77 7.89 26.63
N ILE A 28 24.34 8.18 27.85
CA ILE A 28 22.92 8.39 28.16
C ILE A 28 22.35 9.58 27.37
N VAL A 29 23.06 10.72 27.39
CA VAL A 29 22.67 11.91 26.64
C VAL A 29 22.67 11.62 25.14
N GLY A 30 23.69 10.91 24.65
CA GLY A 30 23.81 10.51 23.25
C GLY A 30 22.66 9.62 22.79
N ILE A 31 22.24 8.65 23.61
CA ILE A 31 21.08 7.80 23.32
C ILE A 31 19.81 8.65 23.26
N ALA A 32 19.59 9.53 24.25
CA ALA A 32 18.41 10.41 24.26
C ALA A 32 18.35 11.30 23.00
N LEU A 33 19.46 11.93 22.63
CA LEU A 33 19.56 12.74 21.41
C LEU A 33 19.38 11.91 20.14
N SER A 34 19.91 10.68 20.11
CA SER A 34 19.74 9.75 18.99
C SER A 34 18.28 9.40 18.75
N VAL A 35 17.52 9.13 19.81
CA VAL A 35 16.08 8.85 19.70
C VAL A 35 15.34 10.06 19.15
N ILE A 36 15.63 11.27 19.66
CA ILE A 36 15.03 12.51 19.16
C ILE A 36 15.36 12.71 17.67
N ALA A 37 16.62 12.53 17.29
CA ALA A 37 17.06 12.65 15.91
C ALA A 37 16.40 11.62 14.98
N ALA A 38 16.24 10.37 15.45
CA ALA A 38 15.58 9.32 14.70
C ALA A 38 14.10 9.65 14.45
N VAL A 39 13.38 10.13 15.48
CA VAL A 39 11.97 10.55 15.34
C VAL A 39 11.87 11.74 14.39
N LEU A 40 12.71 12.76 14.54
CA LEU A 40 12.73 13.91 13.64
C LEU A 40 13.04 13.49 12.19
N SER A 41 14.00 12.59 12.00
CA SER A 41 14.34 12.05 10.69
C SER A 41 13.15 11.31 10.08
N LEU A 42 12.46 10.47 10.85
CA LEU A 42 11.26 9.76 10.40
C LEU A 42 10.12 10.71 10.00
N VAL A 43 9.85 11.73 10.82
CA VAL A 43 8.83 12.74 10.49
C VAL A 43 9.23 13.49 9.22
N LEU A 44 10.49 13.86 9.08
CA LEU A 44 10.98 14.58 7.90
C LEU A 44 10.91 13.71 6.64
N THR A 45 11.28 12.43 6.70
CA THR A 45 11.19 11.53 5.54
C THR A 45 9.73 11.32 5.13
N LEU A 46 8.81 11.14 6.08
CA LEU A 46 7.38 11.05 5.80
C LEU A 46 6.83 12.35 5.20
N ALA A 47 7.24 13.51 5.70
CA ALA A 47 6.84 14.80 5.16
C ALA A 47 7.32 14.98 3.71
N VAL A 48 8.60 14.67 3.44
CA VAL A 48 9.17 14.72 2.09
C VAL A 48 8.44 13.75 1.16
N LEU A 49 8.18 12.52 1.61
CA LEU A 49 7.45 11.52 0.83
C LEU A 49 6.01 11.96 0.53
N SER A 50 5.34 12.59 1.49
CA SER A 50 3.99 13.14 1.32
C SER A 50 3.98 14.27 0.29
N VAL A 51 4.94 15.20 0.34
CA VAL A 51 5.08 16.26 -0.65
C VAL A 51 5.36 15.68 -2.04
N LEU A 52 6.23 14.66 -2.12
CA LEU A 52 6.57 14.01 -3.38
C LEU A 52 5.36 13.26 -3.97
N ALA A 53 4.59 12.57 -3.13
CA ALA A 53 3.35 11.92 -3.54
C ALA A 53 2.33 12.94 -4.06
N LEU A 54 2.15 14.07 -3.35
CA LEU A 54 1.24 15.12 -3.79
C LEU A 54 1.70 15.77 -5.11
N ALA A 55 3.01 15.98 -5.27
CA ALA A 55 3.60 16.46 -6.52
C ALA A 55 3.39 15.47 -7.67
N ALA A 56 3.54 14.16 -7.41
CA ALA A 56 3.28 13.11 -8.39
C ALA A 56 1.80 13.08 -8.79
N VAL A 57 0.87 13.15 -7.84
CA VAL A 57 -0.57 13.23 -8.14
C VAL A 57 -0.90 14.50 -8.92
N GLY A 58 -0.34 15.64 -8.53
CA GLY A 58 -0.53 16.90 -9.26
C GLY A 58 -0.01 16.81 -10.70
N LEU A 59 1.16 16.23 -10.89
CA LEU A 59 1.74 16.01 -12.22
C LEU A 59 0.88 15.06 -13.06
N LEU A 60 0.45 13.93 -12.49
CA LEU A 60 -0.45 12.99 -13.15
C LEU A 60 -1.79 13.64 -13.50
N SER A 61 -2.32 14.54 -12.67
CA SER A 61 -3.56 15.26 -12.97
C SER A 61 -3.39 16.22 -14.16
N LEU A 62 -2.23 16.86 -14.29
CA LEU A 62 -1.93 17.76 -15.42
C LEU A 62 -1.70 16.98 -16.72
N PHE A 63 -0.96 15.87 -16.67
CA PHE A 63 -0.67 15.04 -17.85
C PHE A 63 -1.82 14.09 -18.23
N GLY A 64 -2.62 13.66 -17.25
CA GLY A 64 -3.80 12.80 -17.43
C GLY A 64 -5.00 13.55 -18.03
N SER A 65 -5.05 14.88 -17.88
CA SER A 65 -6.05 15.72 -18.54
C SER A 65 -5.89 15.71 -20.07
N ASP A 66 -4.67 15.57 -20.60
CA ASP A 66 -4.40 15.38 -22.04
C ASP A 66 -4.46 13.90 -22.47
N SER A 67 -4.29 12.95 -21.53
CA SER A 67 -4.21 11.51 -21.81
C SER A 67 -5.54 10.76 -21.64
N SER A 68 -6.68 11.46 -21.59
CA SER A 68 -8.02 10.86 -21.48
C SER A 68 -8.48 10.12 -22.76
N ALA A 69 -7.59 9.83 -23.71
CA ALA A 69 -7.86 8.96 -24.85
C ALA A 69 -6.95 7.73 -24.80
N GLY A 70 -7.32 6.72 -24.01
CA GLY A 70 -6.80 5.37 -24.19
C GLY A 70 -6.28 4.67 -22.95
N ASN A 71 -7.08 4.57 -21.90
CA ASN A 71 -7.12 3.34 -21.11
C ASN A 71 -8.54 3.11 -20.59
N SER A 72 -9.43 2.67 -21.49
CA SER A 72 -10.65 1.94 -21.12
C SER A 72 -10.24 0.81 -20.17
N SER A 73 -10.74 0.75 -18.94
CA SER A 73 -12.16 0.59 -18.65
C SER A 73 -12.60 1.31 -17.37
N ASP A 74 -12.65 2.64 -17.39
CA ASP A 74 -13.61 3.39 -16.56
C ASP A 74 -14.80 3.73 -17.44
N THR A 75 -15.85 2.93 -17.32
CA THR A 75 -17.18 3.37 -17.77
C THR A 75 -17.74 4.24 -16.64
N PRO A 76 -18.14 5.49 -16.92
CA PRO A 76 -18.75 6.35 -15.91
C PRO A 76 -20.17 5.87 -15.62
N THR A 77 -20.29 4.85 -14.75
CA THR A 77 -21.57 4.46 -14.17
C THR A 77 -21.76 5.23 -12.87
N GLU A 78 -22.44 6.37 -13.00
CA GLU A 78 -23.27 6.99 -11.95
C GLU A 78 -22.98 6.56 -10.51
N ASN A 79 -22.04 7.22 -9.81
CA ASN A 79 -22.06 7.49 -8.37
C ASN A 79 -22.68 6.40 -7.45
N ARG A 80 -22.46 5.12 -7.77
CA ARG A 80 -23.03 3.97 -7.10
C ARG A 80 -21.83 3.26 -6.51
N PRO A 81 -21.71 3.21 -5.18
CA PRO A 81 -20.56 2.58 -4.55
C PRO A 81 -20.41 1.18 -5.10
N ASP A 82 -19.17 0.79 -5.35
CA ASP A 82 -18.83 -0.51 -5.90
C ASP A 82 -19.53 -1.60 -5.05
N PRO A 83 -20.08 -2.64 -5.69
CA PRO A 83 -20.73 -3.74 -4.98
C PRO A 83 -19.92 -4.25 -3.78
N GLU A 84 -18.60 -4.33 -3.93
CA GLU A 84 -17.66 -4.69 -2.86
C GLU A 84 -17.62 -3.67 -1.72
N GLU A 85 -17.53 -2.38 -2.04
CA GLU A 85 -17.44 -1.29 -1.07
C GLU A 85 -18.70 -1.23 -0.20
N ARG A 86 -19.86 -1.55 -0.79
CA ARG A 86 -21.15 -1.66 -0.08
C ARG A 86 -21.19 -2.80 0.93
N VAL A 87 -20.52 -3.93 0.65
CA VAL A 87 -20.42 -5.07 1.57
C VAL A 87 -19.45 -4.72 2.70
N ARG A 88 -18.31 -4.09 2.39
CA ARG A 88 -17.34 -3.62 3.38
C ARG A 88 -17.91 -2.58 4.34
N SER A 89 -18.68 -1.60 3.85
CA SER A 89 -19.32 -0.60 4.72
C SER A 89 -20.24 -1.26 5.75
N ARG A 90 -21.08 -2.22 5.33
CA ARG A 90 -22.02 -2.91 6.23
C ARG A 90 -21.33 -3.74 7.30
N TYR A 91 -20.16 -4.30 7.00
CA TYR A 91 -19.33 -5.01 7.97
C TYR A 91 -18.76 -4.06 9.03
N VAL A 92 -18.19 -2.92 8.59
CA VAL A 92 -17.63 -1.89 9.50
C VAL A 92 -18.71 -1.28 10.38
N ASP A 93 -19.92 -1.11 9.85
CA ASP A 93 -21.08 -0.63 10.61
C ASP A 93 -21.65 -1.68 11.59
N GLY A 94 -21.09 -2.90 11.63
CA GLY A 94 -21.53 -3.99 12.50
C GLY A 94 -22.87 -4.61 12.11
N ASN A 95 -23.35 -4.35 10.89
CA ASN A 95 -24.61 -4.88 10.36
C ASN A 95 -24.43 -6.24 9.66
N LEU A 96 -23.19 -6.75 9.60
CA LEU A 96 -22.84 -8.02 8.97
C LEU A 96 -21.82 -8.75 9.82
N ASP A 97 -22.12 -9.99 10.20
CA ASP A 97 -21.19 -10.86 10.91
C ASP A 97 -20.06 -11.33 9.97
N ASP A 98 -18.90 -11.69 10.52
CA ASP A 98 -17.71 -12.14 9.76
C ASP A 98 -18.05 -13.22 8.71
N GLU A 99 -18.82 -14.25 9.11
CA GLU A 99 -19.19 -15.36 8.23
C GLU A 99 -20.14 -14.94 7.10
N ALA A 100 -20.99 -13.93 7.35
CA ALA A 100 -21.88 -13.38 6.35
C ALA A 100 -21.14 -12.43 5.39
N PHE A 101 -20.11 -11.73 5.89
CA PHE A 101 -19.22 -10.91 5.08
C PHE A 101 -18.46 -11.75 4.06
N GLU A 102 -17.80 -12.82 4.48
CA GLU A 102 -17.02 -13.67 3.57
C GLU A 102 -17.88 -14.28 2.46
N ARG A 103 -19.07 -14.80 2.79
CA ARG A 103 -20.00 -15.36 1.79
C ARG A 103 -20.51 -14.34 0.78
N GLU A 104 -20.78 -13.12 1.24
CA GLU A 104 -21.32 -12.08 0.37
C GLU A 104 -20.23 -11.44 -0.48
N LEU A 105 -19.01 -11.29 0.07
CA LEU A 105 -17.85 -10.81 -0.66
C LEU A 105 -17.47 -11.78 -1.79
N GLU A 106 -17.41 -13.08 -1.51
CA GLU A 106 -17.12 -14.10 -2.52
C GLU A 106 -18.14 -14.08 -3.68
N ARG A 107 -19.44 -13.90 -3.36
CA ARG A 107 -20.50 -13.80 -4.37
C ARG A 107 -20.33 -12.57 -5.27
N VAL A 108 -19.93 -11.45 -4.69
CA VAL A 108 -19.69 -10.20 -5.44
C VAL A 108 -18.49 -10.35 -6.36
N LEU A 109 -17.36 -10.86 -5.84
CA LEU A 109 -16.13 -11.11 -6.60
C LEU A 109 -16.36 -12.06 -7.79
N ASP A 110 -17.00 -13.20 -7.58
CA ASP A 110 -17.29 -14.19 -8.64
C ASP A 110 -18.22 -13.63 -9.73
N THR A 111 -19.08 -12.67 -9.38
CA THR A 111 -19.95 -11.99 -10.35
C THR A 111 -19.16 -10.95 -11.17
N GLU A 112 -18.26 -10.19 -10.55
CA GLU A 112 -17.42 -9.19 -11.23
C GLU A 112 -16.36 -9.84 -12.13
N ASP A 113 -15.77 -10.96 -11.71
CA ASP A 113 -14.85 -11.77 -12.54
C ASP A 113 -15.52 -12.31 -13.80
N ARG A 114 -16.77 -12.80 -13.67
CA ARG A 114 -17.58 -13.24 -14.81
C ARG A 114 -18.03 -12.10 -15.71
N SER A 115 -18.23 -10.91 -15.16
CA SER A 115 -18.60 -9.71 -15.92
C SER A 115 -17.42 -9.12 -16.69
N THR A 116 -16.20 -9.28 -16.17
CA THR A 116 -14.95 -8.80 -16.79
C THR A 116 -14.45 -9.72 -17.90
N ARG A 117 -14.83 -11.01 -17.88
CA ARG A 117 -14.56 -11.94 -18.97
C ARG A 117 -15.69 -11.84 -20.00
N PRO A 118 -15.47 -11.30 -21.20
CA PRO A 118 -16.52 -11.26 -22.21
C PRO A 118 -16.97 -12.68 -22.49
N ASP A 119 -18.27 -12.92 -22.35
CA ASP A 119 -18.95 -14.13 -22.81
C ASP A 119 -18.49 -14.44 -24.24
N VAL A 120 -17.59 -15.41 -24.39
CA VAL A 120 -17.36 -16.07 -25.67
C VAL A 120 -18.55 -17.01 -25.85
N ASP A 121 -19.65 -16.37 -26.26
CA ASP A 121 -20.95 -16.94 -26.56
C ASP A 121 -20.81 -18.17 -27.46
N GLY A 122 -21.09 -19.33 -26.86
CA GLY A 122 -21.35 -20.55 -27.59
C GLY A 122 -22.73 -20.50 -28.22
N SER A 123 -22.86 -19.93 -29.42
CA SER A 123 -24.08 -20.10 -30.23
C SER A 123 -23.94 -19.75 -31.73
N ARG A 124 -23.20 -20.56 -32.49
CA ARG A 124 -23.52 -20.81 -33.92
C ARG A 124 -23.26 -22.29 -34.21
N THR A 125 -24.26 -23.15 -34.24
CA THR A 125 -25.00 -23.38 -35.49
C THR A 125 -26.26 -24.19 -35.21
N ARG A 126 -27.43 -23.56 -35.37
CA ARG A 126 -28.72 -24.26 -35.49
C ARG A 126 -29.42 -23.84 -36.79
N GLY A 127 -29.13 -24.58 -37.87
CA GLY A 127 -29.92 -24.76 -39.12
C GLY A 127 -30.19 -23.52 -39.99
N PRO A 128 -30.58 -23.65 -41.29
CA PRO A 128 -31.27 -24.80 -41.88
C PRO A 128 -30.85 -25.20 -43.32
N ALA A 129 -31.45 -26.30 -43.78
CA ALA A 129 -31.94 -26.55 -45.15
C ALA A 129 -30.97 -26.80 -46.33
N SER A 130 -30.79 -28.09 -46.62
CA SER A 130 -31.08 -28.71 -47.94
C SER A 130 -30.76 -27.91 -49.22
N GLU A 131 -29.55 -28.06 -49.73
CA GLU A 131 -29.20 -27.75 -51.12
C GLU A 131 -28.31 -28.86 -51.71
N ARG A 132 -28.89 -30.06 -51.86
CA ARG A 132 -28.27 -31.18 -52.59
C ARG A 132 -29.34 -31.98 -53.32
N ASP A 133 -29.99 -31.37 -54.30
CA ASP A 133 -30.86 -32.11 -55.23
C ASP A 133 -31.05 -31.42 -56.61
N ARG A 134 -30.00 -30.80 -57.17
CA ARG A 134 -30.07 -30.14 -58.50
C ARG A 134 -28.97 -30.56 -59.49
N LEU A 135 -28.40 -31.75 -59.35
CA LEU A 135 -27.43 -32.30 -60.31
C LEU A 135 -27.83 -33.69 -60.80
N ARG A 136 -29.11 -33.86 -61.17
CA ARG A 136 -29.60 -35.06 -61.84
C ARG A 136 -30.76 -34.72 -62.79
N ASP A 137 -30.44 -33.95 -63.83
CA ASP A 137 -31.05 -34.07 -65.16
C ASP A 137 -30.56 -32.92 -66.03
N ARG A 138 -29.57 -33.22 -66.88
CA ARG A 138 -29.43 -32.67 -68.24
C ARG A 138 -28.39 -33.47 -69.02
#